data_AF-A0A7W1EKH8-F1
#
_entry.id   AF-A0A7W1EKH8-F1
#
_cell.length_a   1.000
_cell.length_b   1.000
_cell.length_c   1.000
_cell.angle_alpha   90.00
_cell.angle_beta   90.00
_cell.angle_gamma   90.00
#
_symmetry.space_group_name_H-M   'P 1'
#
loop_
_entity.id
_entity.type
_entity.pdbx_description
1 polymer ?
#
loop_
_entity_poly.entity_id
_entity_poly.type
_entity_poly.pdbx_seq_one_letter_code
_entity_poly.pdbx_strand_id
1 'polypeptide(L)'
;MKKIDQLFATSKSVKISLCLMATIILSSFNNNDTVTICHVPPGNPDNCHEITISKNALQTHLDHGDNLFCDRNLDYPEMLQLVNNNASRIIKRY
;
A
#
# COMPACT_ATOMS: atom_id res chain seq x y z
N MET A 1 -52.48 -1.54 -7.50
CA MET A 1 -51.01 -1.57 -7.46
C MET A 1 -50.53 -2.86 -8.12
N LYS A 2 -50.16 -2.83 -9.42
CA LYS A 2 -49.66 -3.98 -10.20
C LYS A 2 -48.67 -3.52 -11.30
N LYS A 3 -47.75 -2.60 -10.98
CA LYS A 3 -46.85 -2.00 -11.99
C LYS A 3 -45.36 -2.16 -11.67
N ILE A 4 -45.01 -2.80 -10.55
CA ILE A 4 -43.61 -3.05 -10.15
C ILE A 4 -43.12 -4.46 -10.50
N ASP A 5 -44.02 -5.44 -10.63
CA ASP A 5 -43.64 -6.83 -10.96
C ASP A 5 -43.34 -7.06 -12.45
N GLN A 6 -43.57 -6.06 -13.30
CA GLN A 6 -43.30 -6.16 -14.74
C GLN A 6 -41.88 -5.74 -15.14
N LEU A 7 -41.06 -5.22 -14.23
CA LEU A 7 -39.66 -4.89 -14.50
C LEU A 7 -38.72 -6.12 -14.45
N PHE A 8 -39.18 -7.24 -13.89
CA PHE A 8 -38.42 -8.49 -13.77
C PHE A 8 -39.01 -9.68 -14.55
N ALA A 9 -39.95 -9.43 -15.47
CA ALA A 9 -40.35 -10.43 -16.47
C ALA A 9 -39.31 -10.46 -17.61
N THR A 10 -38.04 -10.70 -17.27
CA THR A 10 -36.97 -10.79 -18.26
C THR A 10 -37.05 -12.13 -18.98
N SER A 11 -37.36 -12.05 -20.27
CA SER A 11 -37.23 -13.13 -21.25
C SER A 11 -35.97 -13.95 -20.99
N LYS A 12 -36.06 -15.29 -21.06
CA LYS A 12 -34.96 -16.24 -20.80
C LYS A 12 -33.65 -15.86 -21.52
N SER A 13 -33.77 -15.15 -22.65
CA SER A 13 -32.68 -14.65 -23.48
C SER A 13 -31.85 -13.52 -22.83
N VAL A 14 -32.41 -12.72 -21.92
CA VAL A 14 -31.71 -11.60 -21.26
C VAL A 14 -30.82 -12.10 -20.11
N LYS A 15 -31.22 -13.19 -19.42
CA LYS A 15 -30.43 -13.80 -18.33
C LYS A 15 -29.14 -14.46 -18.82
N ILE A 16 -29.18 -15.08 -19.99
CA ILE A 16 -28.01 -15.69 -20.64
C ILE A 16 -27.03 -14.60 -21.11
N SER A 17 -27.55 -13.48 -21.62
CA SER A 17 -26.74 -12.35 -22.09
C SER A 17 -26.00 -11.62 -20.95
N LEU A 18 -26.64 -11.47 -19.77
CA LEU A 18 -26.00 -10.88 -18.58
C LEU A 18 -24.83 -11.74 -18.04
N CYS A 19 -24.96 -13.06 -18.14
CA CYS A 19 -23.95 -14.00 -17.66
C CYS A 19 -22.67 -13.99 -18.51
N LEU A 20 -22.80 -13.79 -19.84
CA LEU A 20 -21.67 -13.72 -20.78
C LEU A 20 -20.84 -12.44 -20.65
N MET A 21 -21.47 -11.32 -20.28
CA MET A 21 -20.74 -10.05 -20.08
C MET A 21 -20.00 -10.04 -18.73
N ALA A 22 -20.55 -10.70 -17.71
CA ALA A 22 -19.89 -10.81 -16.40
C ALA A 22 -18.59 -11.63 -16.44
N THR A 23 -18.49 -12.64 -17.32
CA THR A 23 -17.28 -13.46 -17.47
C THR A 23 -16.13 -12.71 -18.16
N ILE A 24 -16.44 -11.80 -19.09
CA ILE A 24 -15.43 -11.01 -19.82
C ILE A 24 -14.85 -9.92 -18.91
N ILE A 25 -15.68 -9.29 -18.06
CA ILE A 25 -15.25 -8.21 -17.15
C ILE A 25 -14.33 -8.72 -16.03
N LEU A 26 -14.44 -9.99 -15.62
CA LEU A 26 -13.62 -10.56 -14.53
C LEU A 26 -12.15 -10.84 -14.90
N SER A 27 -11.82 -10.85 -16.19
CA SER A 27 -10.53 -11.38 -16.69
C SER A 27 -9.38 -10.36 -16.73
N SER A 28 -9.61 -9.10 -16.35
CA SER A 28 -8.64 -8.01 -16.56
C SER A 28 -8.19 -7.29 -15.27
N PHE A 29 -8.05 -8.00 -14.15
CA PHE A 29 -7.31 -7.48 -12.99
C PHE A 29 -5.80 -7.75 -13.16
N ASN A 30 -5.11 -6.91 -13.95
CA ASN A 30 -3.66 -6.87 -13.95
C ASN A 30 -3.19 -6.14 -12.69
N ASN A 31 -2.97 -6.88 -11.60
CA ASN A 31 -2.42 -6.38 -10.34
C ASN A 31 -0.91 -6.13 -10.44
N ASN A 32 -0.48 -5.33 -11.42
CA ASN A 32 0.92 -4.88 -11.56
C ASN A 32 1.21 -3.70 -10.62
N ASP A 33 0.61 -3.69 -9.43
CA ASP A 33 0.85 -2.67 -8.43
C ASP A 33 2.32 -2.74 -8.01
N THR A 34 2.97 -1.58 -7.99
CA THR A 34 4.33 -1.43 -7.48
C THR A 34 4.33 -0.51 -6.26
N VAL A 35 5.37 -0.65 -5.44
CA VAL A 35 5.61 0.17 -4.26
C VAL A 35 7.09 0.45 -4.14
N THR A 36 7.43 1.68 -3.75
CA THR A 36 8.79 2.11 -3.47
C THR A 36 9.08 1.96 -1.97
N ILE A 37 10.22 1.38 -1.61
CA ILE A 37 10.64 1.06 -0.24
C ILE A 37 12.11 1.45 0.00
N CYS A 38 12.55 1.68 1.26
CA CYS A 38 13.97 1.65 1.66
C CYS A 38 14.37 0.18 1.79
N HIS A 39 15.30 -0.24 0.93
CA HIS A 39 15.88 -1.55 0.99
C HIS A 39 17.19 -1.53 1.76
N VAL A 40 17.31 -2.34 2.80
CA VAL A 40 18.52 -2.52 3.62
C VAL A 40 19.17 -3.86 3.25
N PRO A 41 20.26 -3.89 2.47
CA PRO A 41 20.86 -5.15 2.03
C PRO A 41 21.39 -5.99 3.20
N PRO A 42 21.12 -7.31 3.21
CA PRO A 42 21.74 -8.21 4.18
C PRO A 42 23.27 -8.11 4.12
N GLY A 43 23.91 -7.84 5.27
CA GLY A 43 25.37 -7.72 5.37
C GLY A 43 25.95 -6.37 4.96
N ASN A 44 25.14 -5.41 4.48
CA ASN A 44 25.57 -4.04 4.25
C ASN A 44 24.47 -3.02 4.63
N PRO A 45 24.19 -2.86 5.93
CA PRO A 45 23.10 -2.00 6.41
C PRO A 45 23.32 -0.51 6.08
N ASP A 46 24.57 -0.08 5.88
CA ASP A 46 24.91 1.30 5.52
C ASP A 46 24.51 1.65 4.08
N ASN A 47 24.18 0.66 3.26
CA ASN A 47 23.75 0.85 1.88
C ASN A 47 22.21 0.85 1.72
N CYS A 48 21.46 1.50 2.63
CA CYS A 48 20.02 1.66 2.39
C CYS A 48 19.77 2.57 1.19
N HIS A 49 18.88 2.14 0.31
CA HIS A 49 18.49 2.90 -0.88
C HIS A 49 17.07 2.58 -1.30
N GLU A 50 16.48 3.45 -2.10
CA GLU A 50 15.14 3.23 -2.63
C GLU A 50 15.16 2.18 -3.74
N ILE A 51 14.26 1.20 -3.66
CA ILE A 51 13.95 0.29 -4.76
C ILE A 51 12.44 0.29 -5.01
N THR A 52 12.04 0.02 -6.25
CA THR A 52 10.64 -0.19 -6.60
C THR A 52 10.40 -1.66 -6.86
N ILE A 53 9.49 -2.25 -6.11
CA ILE A 53 9.17 -3.68 -6.16
C ILE A 53 7.70 -3.87 -6.52
N SER A 54 7.35 -5.09 -6.95
CA SER A 54 5.94 -5.49 -7.01
C SER A 54 5.36 -5.52 -5.60
N LYS A 55 4.11 -5.11 -5.46
CA LYS A 55 3.34 -5.22 -4.21
C LYS A 55 3.31 -6.65 -3.66
N ASN A 56 3.40 -7.66 -4.54
CA ASN A 56 3.47 -9.07 -4.15
C ASN A 56 4.75 -9.42 -3.38
N ALA A 57 5.83 -8.65 -3.56
CA ALA A 57 7.10 -8.84 -2.87
C ALA A 57 7.19 -8.04 -1.55
N LEU A 58 6.27 -7.12 -1.30
CA LEU A 58 6.34 -6.18 -0.17
C LEU A 58 6.50 -6.89 1.18
N GLN A 59 5.67 -7.92 1.44
CA GLN A 59 5.73 -8.62 2.73
C GLN A 59 7.09 -9.25 2.97
N THR A 60 7.67 -9.91 1.96
CA THR A 60 9.00 -10.52 2.06
C THR A 60 10.09 -9.49 2.36
N HIS A 61 10.01 -8.31 1.74
CA HIS A 61 10.96 -7.23 1.99
C HIS A 61 10.83 -6.70 3.43
N LEU A 62 9.59 -6.51 3.93
CA LEU A 62 9.34 -6.11 5.32
C LEU A 62 9.85 -7.15 6.33
N ASP A 63 9.67 -8.44 6.07
CA ASP A 63 10.15 -9.53 6.92
C ASP A 63 11.69 -9.60 6.99
N HIS A 64 12.38 -9.02 6.00
CA HIS A 64 13.84 -8.93 5.93
C HIS A 64 14.41 -7.59 6.42
N GLY A 65 13.58 -6.69 6.96
CA GLY A 65 14.02 -5.44 7.57
C GLY A 65 13.96 -4.20 6.68
N ASP A 66 13.37 -4.31 5.49
CA ASP A 66 13.09 -3.14 4.66
C ASP A 66 11.94 -2.30 5.25
N ASN A 67 11.85 -1.03 4.86
CA ASN A 67 10.84 -0.12 5.36
C ASN A 67 10.23 0.73 4.23
N LEU A 68 9.18 1.50 4.53
CA LEU A 68 8.48 2.31 3.53
C LEU A 68 9.13 3.69 3.29
N PHE A 69 10.13 4.09 4.08
CA PHE A 69 10.65 5.45 4.11
C PHE A 69 12.18 5.49 4.22
N CYS A 70 12.85 5.89 3.14
CA CYS A 70 14.26 6.26 3.18
C CYS A 70 14.42 7.62 3.87
N ASP A 71 14.53 7.64 5.19
CA ASP A 71 15.04 8.84 5.84
C ASP A 71 16.57 8.87 5.73
N ARG A 72 17.06 9.33 4.58
CA ARG A 72 18.50 9.58 4.33
C ARG A 72 19.06 10.70 5.20
N ASN A 73 18.21 11.37 5.99
CA ASN A 73 18.58 12.40 6.96
C ASN A 73 18.50 11.91 8.41
N LEU A 74 18.22 10.63 8.68
CA LEU A 74 18.48 10.07 10.00
C LEU A 74 19.94 9.66 10.12
N ASP A 75 20.79 10.69 10.11
CA ASP A 75 21.93 10.65 11.00
C ASP A 75 21.33 10.61 12.42
N TYR A 76 21.33 9.42 13.02
CA TYR A 76 20.84 9.14 14.38
C TYR A 76 21.39 10.09 15.48
N PRO A 77 22.45 10.91 15.31
CA PRO A 77 22.80 11.95 16.28
C PRO A 77 21.81 13.13 16.38
N GLU A 78 21.04 13.48 15.34
CA GLU A 78 20.25 14.72 15.36
C GLU A 78 18.87 14.54 16.02
N MET A 79 18.27 13.36 15.92
CA MET A 79 16.99 13.04 16.59
C MET A 79 17.13 13.02 18.12
N LEU A 80 18.28 12.58 18.67
CA LEU A 80 18.53 12.67 20.12
C LEU A 80 18.69 14.12 20.58
N GLN A 81 19.29 15.00 19.77
CA GLN A 81 19.42 16.41 20.13
C GLN A 81 18.08 17.15 20.08
N LEU A 82 17.21 16.85 19.11
CA LEU A 82 15.87 17.46 19.07
C LEU A 82 15.01 17.05 20.26
N VAL A 83 15.05 15.79 20.70
CA VAL A 83 14.31 15.36 21.90
C VAL A 83 14.87 16.00 23.17
N ASN A 84 16.20 16.04 23.33
CA ASN A 84 16.84 16.63 24.51
C ASN A 84 16.67 18.16 24.59
N ASN A 85 16.75 18.85 23.46
CA ASN A 85 16.58 20.31 23.40
C ASN A 85 15.12 20.73 23.58
N ASN A 86 14.15 19.92 23.13
CA ASN A 86 12.73 20.19 23.35
C ASN A 86 12.28 19.87 24.79
N ALA A 87 12.85 18.84 25.43
CA ALA A 87 12.62 18.57 26.85
C ALA A 87 13.04 19.77 27.74
N SER A 88 14.15 20.42 27.40
CA SER A 88 14.62 21.62 28.12
C SER A 88 13.73 22.86 27.93
N ARG A 89 12.95 22.94 26.84
CA ARG A 89 11.97 24.02 26.59
C ARG A 89 10.66 23.82 27.34
N ILE A 90 10.27 22.58 27.63
CA ILE A 90 9.03 22.27 28.38
C ILE A 90 9.23 22.49 29.88
N ILE A 91 10.43 22.22 30.42
CA ILE A 91 10.72 22.37 31.87
C ILE A 91 10.99 23.84 32.27
N LYS A 92 11.41 24.72 31.36
CA LYS A 92 11.64 26.16 31.66
C LYS A 92 10.39 27.04 31.57
N ARG A 93 9.20 26.47 31.36
CA ARG A 93 7.93 27.19 31.21
C ARG A 93 6.94 26.95 32.35
N TYR A 94 7.33 26.22 33.38
CA TYR A 94 6.59 26.05 34.64
C TYR A 94 7.43 26.55 35.81
#